data_AF-A0A955T3Z9-F1
#
_entry.id   AF-A0A955T3Z9-F1
#
_cell.length_a   1.000
_cell.length_b   1.000
_cell.length_c   1.000
_cell.angle_alpha   90.00
_cell.angle_beta   90.00
_cell.angle_gamma   90.00
#
_symmetry.space_group_name_H-M   'P 1'
#
loop_
_entity.id
_entity.type
_entity.pdbx_description
1 polymer ?
#
loop_
_entity_poly.entity_id
_entity_poly.type
_entity_poly.pdbx_seq_one_letter_code
_entity_poly.pdbx_strand_id
1 'polypeptide(L)'
;MTKEKTQTAKKRERLGKEEYEKSLEELQVELVHLQEWIKEKGLKVVVIFEGRDAAGKGGVIKRITEKLNPRICRVVALPAPTEREKT
;
A
#
# COMPACT_ATOMS: atom_id res chain seq x y z
N MET A 1 12.58 -28.51 -34.41
CA MET A 1 12.57 -27.03 -34.29
C MET A 1 11.18 -26.58 -33.84
N THR A 2 10.89 -26.72 -32.55
CA THR A 2 9.65 -26.26 -31.93
C THR A 2 9.90 -24.85 -31.40
N LYS A 3 9.31 -23.85 -32.07
CA LYS A 3 9.36 -22.45 -31.64
C LYS A 3 8.53 -22.29 -30.37
N GLU A 4 9.19 -21.98 -29.25
CA GLU A 4 8.54 -21.54 -28.03
C GLU A 4 7.75 -20.25 -28.30
N LYS A 5 6.44 -20.28 -28.01
CA LYS A 5 5.59 -19.10 -28.05
C LYS A 5 5.90 -18.27 -26.81
N THR A 6 6.69 -17.22 -26.97
CA THR A 6 6.87 -16.15 -25.97
C THR A 6 5.49 -15.60 -25.60
N GLN A 7 5.06 -15.84 -24.37
CA GLN A 7 3.84 -15.23 -23.82
C GLN A 7 4.06 -13.72 -23.70
N THR A 8 3.57 -12.95 -24.67
CA THR A 8 3.45 -11.51 -24.55
C THR A 8 2.40 -11.21 -23.49
N ALA A 9 2.83 -10.64 -22.36
CA ALA A 9 1.95 -10.24 -21.27
C ALA A 9 0.83 -9.34 -21.83
N LYS A 10 -0.42 -9.80 -21.74
CA LYS A 10 -1.62 -9.06 -22.13
C LYS A 10 -1.59 -7.70 -21.39
N LYS A 11 -1.61 -6.59 -22.13
CA LYS A 11 -1.67 -5.24 -21.57
C LYS A 11 -2.96 -5.12 -20.74
N ARG A 12 -2.83 -5.06 -19.41
CA ARG A 12 -3.98 -4.85 -18.54
C ARG A 12 -4.57 -3.47 -18.83
N GLU A 13 -5.86 -3.41 -19.11
CA GLU A 13 -6.57 -2.15 -19.26
C GLU A 13 -6.58 -1.40 -17.93
N ARG A 14 -6.50 -0.07 -18.00
CA ARG A 14 -6.56 0.79 -16.81
C ARG A 14 -8.01 0.87 -16.35
N LEU A 15 -8.21 0.79 -15.03
CA LEU A 15 -9.51 1.06 -14.40
C LEU A 15 -10.03 2.45 -14.81
N GLY A 16 -11.34 2.54 -15.02
CA GLY A 16 -12.01 3.82 -15.19
C GLY A 16 -11.85 4.66 -13.93
N LYS A 17 -11.75 5.99 -14.08
CA LYS A 17 -11.52 6.89 -12.93
C LYS A 17 -12.65 6.79 -11.90
N GLU A 18 -13.90 6.81 -12.36
CA GLU A 18 -15.09 6.77 -11.48
C GLU A 18 -15.19 5.44 -10.74
N GLU A 19 -14.97 4.33 -11.45
CA GLU A 19 -14.94 2.99 -10.86
C GLU A 19 -13.84 2.85 -9.79
N TYR A 20 -12.65 3.39 -10.09
CA TYR A 20 -11.54 3.43 -9.15
C TYR A 20 -11.86 4.25 -7.90
N GLU A 21 -12.38 5.47 -8.06
CA GLU A 21 -12.70 6.36 -6.94
C GLU A 21 -13.79 5.77 -6.05
N LYS A 22 -14.83 5.19 -6.64
CA LYS A 22 -15.88 4.48 -5.90
C LYS A 22 -15.33 3.32 -5.08
N SER A 23 -14.55 2.44 -5.73
CA SER A 23 -13.97 1.26 -5.05
C SER A 23 -12.98 1.68 -3.96
N LEU A 24 -12.22 2.75 -4.18
CA LEU A 24 -11.28 3.28 -3.20
C LEU A 24 -12.01 3.78 -1.94
N GLU A 25 -13.12 4.51 -2.10
CA GLU A 25 -13.91 5.00 -0.98
C GLU A 25 -14.48 3.86 -0.14
N GLU A 26 -15.08 2.84 -0.79
CA GLU A 26 -15.61 1.66 -0.11
C GLU A 26 -14.52 0.93 0.70
N LEU A 27 -13.34 0.72 0.11
CA LEU A 27 -12.21 0.08 0.80
C LEU A 27 -11.65 0.93 1.95
N GLN A 28 -11.68 2.26 1.82
CA GLN A 28 -11.23 3.15 2.88
C GLN A 28 -12.14 3.11 4.10
N VAL A 29 -13.45 2.95 3.91
CA VAL A 29 -14.39 2.72 5.01
C VAL A 29 -14.02 1.44 5.75
N GLU A 30 -13.74 0.36 5.03
CA GLU A 30 -13.33 -0.92 5.64
C GLU A 30 -11.99 -0.82 6.37
N LEU A 31 -11.05 -0.01 5.88
CA LEU A 31 -9.80 0.26 6.59
C LEU A 31 -10.04 0.99 7.92
N VAL A 32 -11.05 1.86 8.01
CA VAL A 32 -11.43 2.52 9.28
C VAL A 32 -12.02 1.51 10.26
N HIS A 33 -12.90 0.62 9.80
CA HIS A 33 -13.43 -0.47 10.63
C HIS A 33 -12.31 -1.38 11.15
N LEU A 34 -11.38 -1.76 10.28
CA LEU A 34 -10.21 -2.56 10.65
C LEU A 34 -9.34 -1.84 11.68
N GLN A 35 -9.10 -0.54 11.51
CA GLN A 35 -8.31 0.27 12.45
C GLN A 35 -8.93 0.27 13.85
N GLU A 36 -10.24 0.51 13.97
CA GLU A 36 -10.90 0.51 15.28
C GLU A 36 -10.89 -0.89 15.90
N TRP A 37 -11.10 -1.95 15.11
CA TRP A 37 -11.01 -3.32 15.61
C TRP A 37 -9.60 -3.67 16.13
N ILE A 38 -8.54 -3.30 15.40
CA ILE A 38 -7.15 -3.50 15.84
C ILE A 38 -6.90 -2.81 17.19
N LYS A 39 -7.38 -1.57 17.33
CA LYS A 39 -7.25 -0.78 18.55
C LYS A 39 -8.02 -1.40 19.71
N GLU A 40 -9.27 -1.79 19.51
CA GLU A 40 -10.11 -2.46 20.52
C GLU A 40 -9.49 -3.76 21.01
N LYS A 41 -8.88 -4.53 20.12
CA LYS A 41 -8.20 -5.79 20.44
C LYS A 41 -6.77 -5.62 20.96
N GLY A 42 -6.22 -4.40 20.96
CA GLY A 42 -4.84 -4.13 21.37
C GLY A 42 -3.79 -4.77 20.46
N LEU A 43 -4.12 -5.02 19.20
CA LEU A 43 -3.24 -5.69 18.23
C LEU A 43 -2.21 -4.72 17.65
N LYS A 44 -1.14 -5.29 17.09
CA LYS A 44 -0.07 -4.54 16.42
C LYS A 44 0.07 -5.04 14.99
N VAL A 45 0.06 -4.13 14.03
CA VAL A 45 0.17 -4.42 12.60
C VAL A 45 1.29 -3.58 12.00
N VAL A 46 2.11 -4.22 11.16
CA VAL A 46 3.16 -3.56 10.38
C VAL A 46 2.95 -3.92 8.92
N VAL A 47 2.99 -2.90 8.05
CA VAL A 47 2.88 -3.07 6.60
C VAL A 47 4.15 -2.52 5.96
N ILE A 48 4.86 -3.37 5.21
CA ILE A 48 6.12 -3.02 4.56
C ILE A 48 5.86 -2.83 3.06
N PHE A 49 6.28 -1.69 2.51
CA PHE A 49 6.15 -1.37 1.09
C PHE A 49 7.52 -1.40 0.41
N GLU A 50 7.77 -2.46 -0.36
CA GLU A 50 8.98 -2.64 -1.15
C GLU A 50 8.71 -2.50 -2.66
N GLY A 51 9.77 -2.20 -3.42
CA GLY A 51 9.70 -2.14 -4.88
C GLY A 51 10.69 -1.17 -5.50
N ARG A 52 10.74 -1.16 -6.83
CA ARG A 52 11.63 -0.27 -7.60
C ARG A 52 11.27 1.21 -7.40
N ASP A 53 12.19 2.08 -7.75
CA ASP A 53 11.93 3.51 -7.85
C ASP A 53 10.80 3.78 -8.85
N ALA A 54 9.97 4.78 -8.55
CA ALA A 54 8.77 5.13 -9.30
C ALA A 54 7.70 4.02 -9.45
N ALA A 55 7.78 2.91 -8.70
CA ALA A 55 6.76 1.85 -8.73
C ALA A 55 5.39 2.25 -8.13
N GLY A 56 5.26 3.46 -7.56
CA GLY A 56 4.00 3.97 -7.02
C GLY A 56 3.77 3.74 -5.52
N LYS A 57 4.80 3.32 -4.77
CA LYS A 57 4.73 3.03 -3.33
C LYS A 57 4.09 4.16 -2.51
N GLY A 58 4.55 5.40 -2.71
CA GLY A 58 4.01 6.57 -2.00
C GLY A 58 2.53 6.86 -2.31
N GLY A 59 2.08 6.56 -3.54
CA GLY A 59 0.68 6.67 -3.91
C GLY A 59 -0.19 5.67 -3.15
N VAL A 60 0.26 4.41 -3.05
CA VAL A 60 -0.45 3.37 -2.29
C VAL A 60 -0.50 3.71 -0.80
N ILE A 61 0.62 4.12 -0.21
CA ILE A 61 0.66 4.57 1.20
C ILE A 61 -0.36 5.68 1.43
N LYS A 62 -0.37 6.71 0.57
CA LYS A 62 -1.32 7.82 0.66
C LYS A 62 -2.76 7.33 0.64
N ARG A 63 -3.13 6.44 -0.28
CA ARG A 63 -4.51 5.91 -0.40
C ARG A 63 -4.94 5.10 0.81
N ILE A 64 -4.04 4.37 1.44
CA ILE A 64 -4.33 3.63 2.67
C ILE A 64 -4.51 4.60 3.84
N THR A 65 -3.64 5.61 3.95
CA THR A 65 -3.55 6.43 5.16
C THR A 65 -4.50 7.64 5.17
N GLU A 66 -4.98 8.11 4.01
CA GLU A 66 -5.68 9.40 3.90
C GLU A 66 -7.01 9.51 4.66
N LYS A 67 -7.64 8.38 5.02
CA LYS A 67 -8.87 8.32 5.85
C LYS A 67 -8.64 7.78 7.25
N LEU A 68 -7.42 7.33 7.57
CA LEU A 68 -7.09 6.73 8.86
C LEU A 68 -6.67 7.79 9.87
N ASN A 69 -6.83 7.48 11.16
CA ASN A 69 -6.40 8.36 12.24
C ASN A 69 -4.87 8.31 12.37
N PRO A 70 -4.14 9.43 12.17
CA PRO A 70 -2.68 9.44 12.15
C PRO A 70 -2.04 9.14 13.51
N ARG A 71 -2.83 9.18 14.60
CA ARG A 71 -2.34 8.78 15.93
C ARG A 71 -2.23 7.26 16.08
N ILE A 72 -3.05 6.52 15.33
CA ILE A 72 -3.13 5.06 15.33
C ILE A 72 -2.30 4.49 14.17
N CYS A 73 -2.53 4.96 12.95
CA CYS A 73 -1.76 4.56 11.77
C CYS A 73 -0.62 5.56 11.51
N ARG A 74 0.63 5.10 11.66
CA ARG A 74 1.82 5.94 11.47
C ARG A 74 2.59 5.49 10.24
N VAL A 75 2.97 6.45 9.41
CA VAL A 75 3.87 6.24 8.27
C VAL A 75 5.30 6.50 8.74
N VAL A 76 6.19 5.54 8.49
CA VAL A 76 7.61 5.66 8.82
C VAL A 76 8.41 5.58 7.53
N ALA A 77 9.24 6.60 7.29
CA ALA A 77 10.29 6.59 6.29
C ALA A 77 11.62 6.66 7.05
N LEU A 78 12.35 5.55 7.08
CA LEU A 78 13.63 5.49 7.77
C LEU A 78 14.67 6.29 6.97
N PRO A 79 15.42 7.22 7.60
CA PRO A 79 16.54 7.88 6.96
C PRO A 79 17.71 6.90 6.77
N ALA A 80 18.81 7.40 6.19
CA ALA A 80 20.07 6.67 6.23
C ALA A 80 20.43 6.33 7.69
N PRO A 81 20.94 5.12 7.95
CA PRO A 81 21.27 4.69 9.30
C PRO A 81 22.38 5.56 9.89
N THR A 82 22.26 5.87 11.18
CA THR A 82 23.30 6.53 11.97
C THR A 82 24.47 5.58 12.22
N GLU A 83 25.64 6.10 12.62
CA GLU A 83 26.82 5.27 12.91
C GLU A 83 26.53 4.18 13.95
N ARG A 84 25.71 4.48 14.97
CA ARG A 84 25.30 3.49 15.98
C ARG A 84 24.37 2.41 15.42
N GLU A 85 23.54 2.71 14.43
CA GLU A 85 22.61 1.76 13.82
C GLU A 85 23.28 0.87 12.76
N LYS A 86 24.49 1.24 12.31
CA LYS A 86 25.30 0.43 11.38
C LYS A 86 26.09 -0.69 12.06
N THR A 87 26.24 -0.63 13.39
CA THR A 87 27.01 -1.60 14.20
C THR A 87 26.08 -2.49 14.99
#